data_AF-A0A7C7YAV7-F1
#
_entry.id   AF-A0A7C7YAV7-F1
#
_cell.length_a   1.000
_cell.length_b   1.000
_cell.length_c   1.000
_cell.angle_alpha   90.00
_cell.angle_beta   90.00
_cell.angle_gamma   90.00
#
_symmetry.space_group_name_H-M   'P 1'
#
loop_
_entity.id
_entity.type
_entity.pdbx_description
1 polymer ?
#
loop_
_entity_poly.entity_id
_entity_poly.type
_entity_poly.pdbx_seq_one_letter_code
_entity_poly.pdbx_strand_id
1 'polypeptide(L)'
;MGTNRRSIELTWIARGSRILAVVSVFLMGVAGAIAAPLDLQDPTPRWVEVRFENSPPNAPGQLDSSWSGRRRAYLDRAPDQAIVRIRVPAEGIEAQLRANGSETVSGTFSDFVWHLDPRTGHVLRAAFSGRIRERISFGLIRASTMVDIRVEMTTIDPAGFRKPRGLFGLKTHFYCSPLEGHPECIEVEPTRFDPESGYVNAIGRLHAATAIAEIHAFSPLGEAQFSELDASATENVFLSTSGVDAMVCSTSSDGPCLADLGGES
;
A
#
# COMPACT_ATOMS: atom_id res chain seq x y z
N MET A 1 17.72 -35.87 -54.82
CA MET A 1 18.10 -34.91 -55.89
C MET A 1 17.06 -33.80 -55.83
N GLY A 2 17.35 -32.59 -55.42
CA GLY A 2 18.42 -31.72 -55.88
C GLY A 2 17.76 -30.37 -56.21
N THR A 3 17.86 -29.45 -55.25
CA THR A 3 17.83 -27.96 -55.36
C THR A 3 16.93 -27.30 -56.42
N ASN A 4 16.07 -26.36 -55.98
CA ASN A 4 16.12 -25.03 -56.58
C ASN A 4 15.60 -23.91 -55.65
N ARG A 5 16.48 -22.91 -55.45
CA ARG A 5 16.21 -21.59 -54.86
C ARG A 5 15.25 -20.81 -55.77
N ARG A 6 14.48 -19.88 -55.20
CA ARG A 6 14.47 -18.47 -55.66
C ARG A 6 13.92 -17.52 -54.61
N SER A 7 14.70 -16.47 -54.42
CA SER A 7 14.55 -15.28 -53.60
C SER A 7 13.50 -14.34 -54.18
N ILE A 8 12.81 -13.58 -53.33
CA ILE A 8 12.22 -12.29 -53.70
C ILE A 8 12.66 -11.29 -52.63
N GLU A 9 13.60 -10.44 -53.00
CA GLU A 9 13.84 -9.14 -52.37
C GLU A 9 12.74 -8.18 -52.84
N LEU A 10 12.24 -7.35 -51.93
CA LEU A 10 11.49 -6.14 -52.27
C LEU A 10 12.02 -4.99 -51.41
N THR A 11 13.09 -4.40 -51.92
CA THR A 11 13.57 -3.05 -51.61
C THR A 11 12.59 -2.04 -52.19
N TRP A 12 12.14 -1.07 -51.38
CA TRP A 12 11.58 0.18 -51.88
C TRP A 12 12.47 1.35 -51.42
N ILE A 13 13.01 2.05 -52.41
CA ILE A 13 13.73 3.32 -52.31
C ILE A 13 12.79 4.43 -52.77
N ALA A 14 12.77 5.57 -52.07
CA ALA A 14 12.94 6.96 -52.59
C ALA A 14 12.23 7.97 -51.67
N ARG A 15 12.98 8.78 -50.90
CA ARG A 15 13.38 10.19 -51.16
C ARG A 15 12.23 11.18 -51.43
N GLY A 16 12.12 12.21 -50.58
CA GLY A 16 11.47 13.49 -50.88
C GLY A 16 11.65 14.53 -49.76
N SER A 17 12.07 15.75 -50.10
CA SER A 17 12.66 16.78 -49.24
C SER A 17 11.68 17.80 -48.62
N ARG A 18 12.05 18.28 -47.42
CA ARG A 18 11.95 19.64 -46.83
C ARG A 18 10.63 20.43 -46.88
N ILE A 19 9.98 20.61 -45.72
CA ILE A 19 9.36 21.88 -45.28
C ILE A 19 9.62 22.06 -43.77
N LEU A 20 10.13 23.25 -43.41
CA LEU A 20 10.25 23.75 -42.03
C LEU A 20 8.86 23.83 -41.39
N ALA A 21 8.68 23.18 -40.24
CA ALA A 21 7.62 23.51 -39.30
C ALA A 21 8.27 23.83 -37.96
N VAL A 22 8.40 25.13 -37.68
CA VAL A 22 8.60 25.66 -36.34
C VAL A 22 7.31 25.39 -35.59
N VAL A 23 7.32 24.42 -34.67
CA VAL A 23 6.28 24.31 -33.64
C VAL A 23 7.00 24.29 -32.30
N SER A 24 6.70 25.34 -31.56
CA SER A 24 7.29 25.73 -30.29
C SER A 24 7.30 24.59 -29.28
N VAL A 25 8.49 24.33 -28.75
CA VAL A 25 8.73 23.55 -27.55
C VAL A 25 8.01 24.24 -26.39
N PHE A 26 6.82 23.74 -26.04
CA PHE A 26 6.23 23.96 -24.73
C PHE A 26 6.55 22.74 -23.88
N LEU A 27 7.81 22.65 -23.42
CA LEU A 27 8.17 21.85 -22.25
C LEU A 27 7.61 22.59 -21.03
N MET A 28 6.29 22.60 -20.86
CA MET A 28 5.72 22.72 -19.52
C MET A 28 6.10 21.42 -18.82
N GLY A 29 7.28 21.42 -18.21
CA GLY A 29 7.62 20.48 -17.18
C GLY A 29 6.54 20.61 -16.11
N VAL A 30 5.59 19.69 -16.11
CA VAL A 30 4.91 19.32 -14.87
C VAL A 30 6.02 18.68 -14.04
N ALA A 31 6.82 19.51 -13.38
CA ALA A 31 7.60 19.06 -12.25
C ALA A 31 6.55 18.62 -11.23
N GLY A 32 6.10 17.37 -11.32
CA GLY A 32 5.40 16.74 -10.23
C GLY A 32 6.30 16.95 -9.04
N ALA A 33 5.82 17.69 -8.04
CA ALA A 33 6.56 17.90 -6.81
C ALA A 33 6.92 16.51 -6.28
N ILE A 34 8.19 16.17 -6.38
CA ILE A 34 8.73 14.97 -5.75
C ILE A 34 8.77 15.35 -4.28
N ALA A 35 7.90 14.73 -3.48
CA ALA A 35 7.90 14.91 -2.05
C ALA A 35 9.32 14.67 -1.52
N ALA A 36 9.79 15.57 -0.65
CA ALA A 36 11.15 15.48 -0.16
C ALA A 36 11.37 14.15 0.59
N PRO A 37 12.57 13.54 0.51
CA PRO A 37 12.86 12.34 1.27
C PRO A 37 12.71 12.59 2.77
N LEU A 38 12.21 11.58 3.49
CA LEU A 38 12.00 11.67 4.92
C LEU A 38 13.35 11.58 5.67
N ASP A 39 13.68 12.60 6.45
CA ASP A 39 14.86 12.58 7.32
C ASP A 39 14.52 11.99 8.71
N LEU A 40 15.02 10.78 8.98
CA LEU A 40 14.89 10.12 10.29
C LEU A 40 15.77 10.76 11.37
N GLN A 41 16.78 11.56 11.01
CA GLN A 41 17.61 12.26 11.98
C GLN A 41 16.91 13.50 12.55
N ASP A 42 15.98 14.11 11.81
CA ASP A 42 15.12 15.20 12.31
C ASP A 42 14.00 14.63 13.22
N PRO A 43 14.10 14.82 14.55
CA PRO A 43 13.16 14.25 15.50
C PRO A 43 11.87 15.04 15.62
N THR A 44 11.71 16.13 14.87
CA THR A 44 10.60 17.06 15.03
C THR A 44 9.28 16.36 14.71
N PRO A 45 8.35 16.28 15.68
CA PRO A 45 7.08 15.60 15.45
C PRO A 45 6.27 16.29 14.35
N ARG A 46 5.87 15.53 13.32
CA ARG A 46 5.19 16.09 12.14
C ARG A 46 4.38 15.02 11.40
N TRP A 47 3.46 15.48 10.57
CA TRP A 47 2.81 14.60 9.62
C TRP A 47 3.74 14.35 8.43
N VAL A 48 3.76 13.11 7.98
CA VAL A 48 4.52 12.61 6.83
C VAL A 48 3.56 11.82 5.93
N GLU A 49 4.03 11.48 4.75
CA GLU A 49 3.30 10.64 3.79
C GLU A 49 3.81 9.20 3.85
N VAL A 50 2.91 8.24 3.65
CA VAL A 50 3.24 6.82 3.47
C VAL A 50 2.47 6.26 2.28
N ARG A 51 3.14 5.40 1.52
CA ARG A 51 2.56 4.53 0.49
C ARG A 51 2.95 3.10 0.80
N PHE A 52 2.02 2.17 0.65
CA PHE A 52 2.27 0.74 0.83
C PHE A 52 2.37 0.07 -0.54
N GLU A 53 3.22 -0.94 -0.65
CA GLU A 53 3.26 -1.76 -1.85
C GLU A 53 2.02 -2.70 -1.88
N ASN A 54 1.53 -2.96 -3.08
CA ASN A 54 0.38 -3.79 -3.39
C ASN A 54 0.84 -5.04 -4.16
N SER A 55 1.51 -5.94 -3.44
CA SER A 55 2.11 -7.13 -4.02
C SER A 55 1.05 -7.99 -4.71
N PRO A 56 1.35 -8.55 -5.90
CA PRO A 56 0.48 -9.53 -6.52
C PRO A 56 0.28 -10.74 -5.59
N PRO A 57 -0.96 -11.19 -5.32
CA PRO A 57 -1.22 -12.33 -4.43
C PRO A 57 -0.51 -13.63 -4.85
N ASN A 58 -0.17 -13.76 -6.14
CA ASN A 58 0.53 -14.90 -6.71
C ASN A 58 2.05 -14.80 -6.67
N ALA A 59 2.62 -13.63 -6.36
CA ALA A 59 4.05 -13.37 -6.34
C ALA A 59 4.42 -12.46 -5.15
N PRO A 60 4.30 -12.92 -3.89
CA PRO A 60 4.56 -12.10 -2.70
C PRO A 60 6.04 -11.68 -2.52
N GLY A 61 6.94 -12.20 -3.36
CA GLY A 61 8.34 -11.75 -3.42
C GLY A 61 8.63 -10.80 -4.58
N GLN A 62 7.62 -10.41 -5.37
CA GLN A 62 7.76 -9.40 -6.41
C GLN A 62 7.48 -8.03 -5.80
N LEU A 63 8.53 -7.45 -5.24
CA LEU A 63 8.53 -6.17 -4.53
C LEU A 63 8.65 -4.98 -5.50
N ASP A 64 8.43 -3.77 -4.98
CA ASP A 64 8.53 -2.48 -5.67
C ASP A 64 7.82 -2.43 -7.03
N SER A 65 6.59 -2.94 -7.06
CA SER A 65 5.86 -3.16 -8.32
C SER A 65 4.66 -2.24 -8.49
N SER A 66 3.80 -2.17 -7.47
CA SER A 66 2.58 -1.39 -7.47
C SER A 66 2.40 -0.74 -6.12
N TRP A 67 2.08 0.55 -6.09
CA TRP A 67 2.01 1.32 -4.86
C TRP A 67 0.59 1.82 -4.62
N SER A 68 0.18 1.84 -3.36
CA SER A 68 -1.09 2.42 -2.93
C SER A 68 -1.13 3.93 -3.21
N GLY A 69 -2.34 4.48 -3.08
CA GLY A 69 -2.51 5.92 -2.90
C GLY A 69 -1.77 6.41 -1.65
N ARG A 70 -1.51 7.71 -1.62
CA ARG A 70 -0.83 8.41 -0.53
C ARG A 70 -1.70 8.41 0.73
N ARG A 71 -1.08 8.21 1.89
CA ARG A 71 -1.73 8.23 3.21
C ARG A 71 -0.93 9.07 4.18
N ARG A 72 -1.61 9.63 5.17
CA ARG A 72 -0.94 10.38 6.24
C ARG A 72 -0.43 9.43 7.32
N ALA A 73 0.76 9.71 7.80
CA ALA A 73 1.34 9.09 8.98
C ALA A 73 1.92 10.17 9.89
N TYR A 74 2.00 9.92 11.19
CA TYR A 74 2.58 10.84 12.13
C TYR A 74 3.93 10.33 12.59
N LEU A 75 4.98 11.13 12.36
CA LEU A 75 6.33 10.88 12.85
C LEU A 75 6.48 11.54 14.22
N ASP A 76 6.96 10.77 15.19
CA ASP A 76 7.40 11.24 16.50
C ASP A 76 8.62 10.43 16.99
N ARG A 77 9.17 10.80 18.16
CA ARG A 77 10.14 9.96 18.86
C ARG A 77 9.46 9.15 19.96
N ALA A 78 9.96 7.92 20.16
CA ALA A 78 9.66 7.17 21.36
C ALA A 78 10.13 7.93 22.62
N PRO A 79 9.53 7.66 23.80
CA PRO A 79 9.88 8.36 25.04
C PRO A 79 11.37 8.28 25.44
N ASP A 80 12.06 7.21 25.05
CA ASP A 80 13.50 7.02 25.27
C ASP A 80 14.39 7.79 24.27
N GLN A 81 13.78 8.48 23.31
CA GLN A 81 14.37 9.25 22.23
C GLN A 81 15.37 8.49 21.33
N ALA A 82 15.52 7.17 21.50
CA ALA A 82 16.44 6.36 20.71
C ALA A 82 15.79 5.85 19.41
N ILE A 83 14.46 5.82 19.37
CA ILE A 83 13.67 5.22 18.30
C ILE A 83 12.77 6.28 17.65
N VAL A 84 12.76 6.31 16.32
CA VAL A 84 11.76 7.06 15.55
C VAL A 84 10.52 6.18 15.38
N ARG A 85 9.36 6.80 15.59
CA ARG A 85 8.06 6.18 15.48
C ARG A 85 7.28 6.82 14.36
N ILE A 86 6.80 6.01 13.41
CA ILE A 86 5.88 6.46 12.37
C ILE A 86 4.56 5.72 12.58
N ARG A 87 3.49 6.48 12.83
CA ARG A 87 2.16 5.95 13.13
C ARG A 87 1.21 6.23 11.98
N VAL A 88 0.72 5.18 11.34
CA VAL A 88 -0.35 5.28 10.36
C VAL A 88 -1.68 5.06 11.10
N PRO A 89 -2.62 6.02 11.06
CA PRO A 89 -3.88 5.89 11.77
C PRO A 89 -4.67 4.65 11.36
N ALA A 90 -5.38 4.04 12.32
CA ALA A 90 -6.18 2.83 12.13
C ALA A 90 -7.13 2.90 10.92
N GLU A 91 -7.81 4.04 10.72
CA GLU A 91 -8.72 4.26 9.60
C GLU A 91 -8.02 4.20 8.23
N GLY A 92 -6.74 4.60 8.20
CA GLY A 92 -5.89 4.50 7.00
C GLY A 92 -5.59 3.04 6.64
N ILE A 93 -5.39 2.19 7.65
CA ILE A 93 -5.14 0.76 7.49
C ILE A 93 -6.41 0.03 7.06
N GLU A 94 -7.54 0.34 7.69
CA GLU A 94 -8.84 -0.18 7.26
C GLU A 94 -9.12 0.16 5.79
N ALA A 95 -8.87 1.41 5.39
CA ALA A 95 -9.05 1.83 4.00
C ALA A 95 -8.07 1.13 3.05
N GLN A 96 -6.85 0.81 3.48
CA GLN A 96 -5.88 0.07 2.69
C GLN A 96 -6.33 -1.36 2.45
N LEU A 97 -6.75 -2.06 3.50
CA LEU A 97 -7.22 -3.44 3.38
C LEU A 97 -8.52 -3.54 2.57
N ARG A 98 -9.44 -2.58 2.72
CA ARG A 98 -10.64 -2.49 1.88
C ARG A 98 -10.32 -2.27 0.41
N ALA A 99 -9.36 -1.40 0.10
CA ALA A 99 -8.92 -1.17 -1.28
C ALA A 99 -8.34 -2.45 -1.92
N ASN A 100 -7.75 -3.33 -1.09
CA ASN A 100 -7.22 -4.62 -1.51
C ASN A 100 -8.25 -5.78 -1.46
N GLY A 101 -9.53 -5.45 -1.21
CA GLY A 101 -10.65 -6.40 -1.30
C GLY A 101 -11.04 -7.08 0.02
N SER A 102 -10.41 -6.77 1.14
CA SER A 102 -10.79 -7.32 2.45
C SER A 102 -12.03 -6.63 3.03
N GLU A 103 -12.92 -7.41 3.65
CA GLU A 103 -14.09 -6.87 4.37
C GLU A 103 -13.69 -6.53 5.82
N THR A 104 -13.18 -5.32 6.06
CA THR A 104 -12.70 -4.88 7.38
C THR A 104 -13.86 -4.63 8.36
N VAL A 105 -13.61 -4.86 9.64
CA VAL A 105 -14.57 -4.53 10.72
C VAL A 105 -14.18 -3.19 11.32
N SER A 106 -14.99 -2.17 11.06
CA SER A 106 -14.66 -0.79 11.44
C SER A 106 -14.48 -0.60 12.94
N GLY A 107 -13.46 0.19 13.30
CA GLY A 107 -13.13 0.54 14.67
C GLY A 107 -12.40 -0.55 15.44
N THR A 108 -12.02 -1.66 14.78
CA THR A 108 -11.28 -2.75 15.43
C THR A 108 -9.78 -2.67 15.23
N PHE A 109 -9.33 -1.85 14.28
CA PHE A 109 -7.92 -1.73 13.95
C PHE A 109 -7.18 -0.83 14.94
N SER A 110 -5.95 -1.20 15.24
CA SER A 110 -4.98 -0.30 15.88
C SER A 110 -4.29 0.57 14.83
N ASP A 111 -3.63 1.64 15.28
CA ASP A 111 -2.60 2.29 14.47
C ASP A 111 -1.58 1.24 13.99
N PHE A 112 -1.06 1.44 12.78
CA PHE A 112 0.10 0.71 12.30
C PHE A 112 1.36 1.49 12.62
N VAL A 113 2.10 0.98 13.59
CA VAL A 113 3.24 1.68 14.18
C VAL A 113 4.53 1.03 13.72
N TRP A 114 5.41 1.84 13.16
CA TRP A 114 6.76 1.50 12.74
C TRP A 114 7.75 2.09 13.73
N HIS A 115 8.63 1.26 14.26
CA HIS A 115 9.74 1.63 15.14
C HIS A 115 11.03 1.48 14.36
N LEU A 116 11.69 2.60 14.07
CA LEU A 116 12.92 2.64 13.30
C LEU A 116 14.08 3.10 14.18
N ASP A 117 15.24 2.45 14.01
CA ASP A 117 16.51 3.01 14.46
C ASP A 117 16.95 4.07 13.44
N PRO A 118 16.98 5.36 13.83
CA PRO A 118 17.31 6.43 12.89
C PRO A 118 18.74 6.32 12.36
N ARG A 119 19.67 5.69 13.09
CA ARG A 119 21.09 5.60 12.69
C ARG A 119 21.33 4.53 11.65
N THR A 120 20.64 3.39 11.77
CA THR A 120 20.88 2.23 10.92
C THR A 120 19.82 2.04 9.84
N GLY A 121 18.67 2.71 9.98
CA GLY A 121 17.49 2.50 9.12
C GLY A 121 16.79 1.17 9.40
N HIS A 122 17.19 0.42 10.43
CA HIS A 122 16.51 -0.83 10.77
C HIS A 122 15.10 -0.56 11.29
N VAL A 123 14.14 -1.35 10.80
CA VAL A 123 12.82 -1.46 11.40
C VAL A 123 12.93 -2.48 12.53
N LEU A 124 13.00 -1.97 13.74
CA LEU A 124 13.04 -2.79 14.95
C LEU A 124 11.73 -3.56 15.12
N ARG A 125 10.61 -2.89 14.79
CA ARG A 125 9.27 -3.49 14.80
C ARG A 125 8.31 -2.66 13.95
N ALA A 126 7.50 -3.31 13.13
CA ALA A 126 6.31 -2.74 12.53
C ALA A 126 5.12 -3.63 12.87
N ALA A 127 4.06 -3.07 13.46
CA ALA A 127 2.93 -3.88 13.91
C ALA A 127 1.58 -3.16 13.91
N PHE A 128 0.53 -3.92 13.62
CA PHE A 128 -0.86 -3.54 13.84
C PHE A 128 -1.70 -4.78 14.13
N SER A 129 -2.92 -4.56 14.60
CA SER A 129 -3.93 -5.60 14.76
C SER A 129 -5.30 -5.08 14.35
N GLY A 130 -6.23 -5.99 14.06
CA GLY A 130 -7.60 -5.64 13.72
C GLY A 130 -8.44 -6.87 13.44
N ARG A 131 -9.66 -6.66 12.92
CA ARG A 131 -10.54 -7.76 12.51
C ARG A 131 -11.04 -7.59 11.08
N ILE A 132 -11.07 -8.70 10.37
CA ILE A 132 -11.70 -8.79 9.05
C ILE A 132 -12.79 -9.86 9.07
N ARG A 133 -13.74 -9.73 8.15
CA ARG A 133 -14.72 -10.77 7.84
C ARG A 133 -14.28 -11.50 6.60
N GLU A 134 -14.08 -12.80 6.71
CA GLU A 134 -13.70 -13.64 5.58
C GLU A 134 -14.86 -14.52 5.15
N ARG A 135 -15.01 -14.68 3.83
CA ARG A 135 -15.99 -15.59 3.24
C ARG A 135 -15.28 -16.88 2.85
N ILE A 136 -15.63 -17.94 3.55
CA ILE A 136 -15.02 -19.24 3.35
C ILE A 136 -15.98 -20.13 2.55
N SER A 137 -15.45 -20.80 1.53
CA SER A 137 -16.20 -21.74 0.70
C SER A 137 -15.69 -23.16 0.89
N PHE A 138 -16.58 -24.05 1.33
CA PHE A 138 -16.34 -25.47 1.53
C PHE A 138 -17.26 -26.27 0.60
N GLY A 139 -16.82 -26.49 -0.63
CA GLY A 139 -17.67 -27.10 -1.65
C GLY A 139 -18.92 -26.25 -1.91
N LEU A 140 -20.09 -26.77 -1.56
CA LEU A 140 -21.37 -26.07 -1.70
C LEU A 140 -21.71 -25.13 -0.53
N ILE A 141 -21.00 -25.23 0.59
CA ILE A 141 -21.25 -24.41 1.78
C ILE A 141 -20.49 -23.10 1.66
N ARG A 142 -21.19 -21.98 1.84
CA ARG A 142 -20.59 -20.65 1.98
C ARG A 142 -20.86 -20.15 3.40
N ALA A 143 -19.80 -19.84 4.12
CA ALA A 143 -19.88 -19.30 5.47
C ALA A 143 -19.09 -17.98 5.56
N SER A 144 -19.48 -17.11 6.48
CA SER A 144 -18.66 -15.97 6.88
C SER A 144 -18.11 -16.22 8.28
N THR A 145 -16.85 -15.86 8.50
CA THR A 145 -16.22 -15.90 9.82
C THR A 145 -15.52 -14.59 10.12
N MET A 146 -15.41 -14.30 11.40
CA MET A 146 -14.55 -13.24 11.90
C MET A 146 -13.13 -13.79 12.00
N VAL A 147 -12.16 -13.01 11.55
CA VAL A 147 -10.74 -13.32 11.64
C VAL A 147 -10.06 -12.18 12.40
N ASP A 148 -9.49 -12.49 13.57
CA ASP A 148 -8.57 -11.60 14.26
C ASP A 148 -7.23 -11.65 13.53
N ILE A 149 -6.71 -10.50 13.12
CA ILE A 149 -5.42 -10.39 12.47
C ILE A 149 -4.44 -9.60 13.33
N ARG A 150 -3.19 -10.07 13.37
CA ARG A 150 -2.07 -9.37 13.97
C ARG A 150 -0.86 -9.48 13.06
N VAL A 151 -0.27 -8.34 12.74
CA VAL A 151 0.92 -8.27 11.89
C VAL A 151 2.10 -7.82 12.74
N GLU A 152 3.24 -8.50 12.59
CA GLU A 152 4.51 -8.12 13.20
C GLU A 152 5.64 -8.36 12.20
N MET A 153 6.44 -7.33 11.95
CA MET A 153 7.49 -7.31 10.93
C MET A 153 8.74 -6.59 11.42
N THR A 154 9.89 -6.94 10.87
CA THR A 154 11.19 -6.37 11.21
C THR A 154 12.14 -6.43 10.00
N THR A 155 13.22 -5.65 10.02
CA THR A 155 14.36 -5.83 9.09
C THR A 155 15.57 -6.49 9.74
N ILE A 156 15.45 -6.94 10.99
CA ILE A 156 16.55 -7.58 11.74
C ILE A 156 16.61 -9.07 11.42
N ASP A 157 15.46 -9.74 11.52
CA ASP A 157 15.38 -11.18 11.37
C ASP A 157 15.01 -11.55 9.92
N PRO A 158 15.76 -12.46 9.28
CA PRO A 158 15.41 -12.96 7.97
C PRO A 158 14.13 -13.81 8.05
N ALA A 159 13.31 -13.69 7.03
CA ALA A 159 12.05 -14.38 6.94
C ALA A 159 11.62 -14.52 5.48
N GLY A 160 10.62 -15.36 5.26
CA GLY A 160 10.14 -15.65 3.93
C GLY A 160 8.81 -16.37 3.95
N PHE A 161 8.51 -16.99 2.82
CA PHE A 161 7.29 -17.73 2.66
C PHE A 161 7.53 -19.11 2.06
N ARG A 162 6.63 -20.03 2.36
CA ARG A 162 6.58 -21.34 1.72
C ARG A 162 5.61 -21.32 0.55
N LYS A 163 5.78 -22.31 -0.34
CA LYS A 163 4.86 -22.51 -1.45
C LYS A 163 3.40 -22.49 -0.97
N PRO A 164 2.53 -21.80 -1.71
CA PRO A 164 1.16 -21.56 -1.28
C PRO A 164 0.43 -22.89 -1.11
N ARG A 165 -0.39 -23.01 -0.06
CA ARG A 165 -1.37 -24.10 0.06
C ARG A 165 -2.78 -23.51 0.00
N GLY A 166 -3.65 -24.20 -0.72
CA GLY A 166 -5.07 -23.87 -0.73
C GLY A 166 -5.68 -24.34 0.58
N LEU A 167 -6.04 -23.41 1.46
CA LEU A 167 -6.81 -23.72 2.66
C LEU A 167 -8.17 -23.04 2.53
N PHE A 168 -9.23 -23.86 2.47
CA PHE A 168 -10.61 -23.38 2.38
C PHE A 168 -10.89 -22.41 1.21
N GLY A 169 -10.23 -22.66 0.07
CA GLY A 169 -10.34 -21.81 -1.12
C GLY A 169 -9.43 -20.57 -1.10
N LEU A 170 -8.71 -20.31 -0.01
CA LEU A 170 -7.74 -19.24 0.10
C LEU A 170 -6.34 -19.76 -0.24
N LYS A 171 -5.63 -19.02 -1.09
CA LYS A 171 -4.23 -19.30 -1.41
C LYS A 171 -3.36 -18.62 -0.37
N THR A 172 -2.87 -19.39 0.61
CA THR A 172 -2.08 -18.85 1.72
C THR A 172 -0.60 -19.18 1.53
N HIS A 173 0.24 -18.16 1.55
CA HIS A 173 1.69 -18.30 1.65
C HIS A 173 2.07 -18.31 3.13
N PHE A 174 2.46 -19.47 3.64
CA PHE A 174 2.79 -19.63 5.06
C PHE A 174 4.11 -18.96 5.37
N TYR A 175 4.16 -18.26 6.51
CA TYR A 175 5.40 -17.72 7.04
C TYR A 175 6.41 -18.84 7.29
N CYS A 176 7.69 -18.55 7.10
CA CYS A 176 8.82 -19.34 7.54
C CYS A 176 10.00 -18.43 7.87
N SER A 177 10.89 -18.91 8.74
CA SER A 177 12.22 -18.32 8.91
C SER A 177 13.29 -19.30 8.43
N PRO A 178 14.32 -18.85 7.67
CA PRO A 178 15.45 -19.70 7.32
C PRO A 178 16.23 -20.15 8.57
N LEU A 179 16.17 -19.39 9.67
CA LEU A 179 16.80 -19.73 10.95
C LEU A 179 16.15 -20.96 11.63
N GLU A 180 14.90 -21.25 11.30
CA GLU A 180 14.16 -22.42 11.82
C GLU A 180 14.43 -23.69 10.98
N GLY A 181 15.29 -23.61 9.95
CA GLY A 181 15.73 -24.77 9.19
C GLY A 181 14.69 -25.33 8.22
N HIS A 182 13.77 -24.50 7.72
CA HIS A 182 12.77 -24.90 6.73
C HIS A 182 13.37 -24.91 5.31
N PRO A 183 13.68 -26.08 4.72
CA PRO A 183 14.37 -26.15 3.42
C PRO A 183 13.51 -25.62 2.25
N GLU A 184 12.19 -25.55 2.42
CA GLU A 184 11.26 -25.00 1.45
C GLU A 184 10.97 -23.50 1.63
N CYS A 185 11.68 -22.81 2.52
CA CYS A 185 11.51 -21.39 2.76
C CYS A 185 12.10 -20.58 1.60
N ILE A 186 11.24 -19.80 0.94
CA ILE A 186 11.65 -18.81 -0.05
C ILE A 186 11.86 -17.52 0.73
N GLU A 187 13.13 -17.23 1.02
CA GLU A 187 13.54 -16.03 1.74
C GLU A 187 13.20 -14.75 0.96
N VAL A 188 12.79 -13.73 1.69
CA VAL A 188 12.59 -12.38 1.17
C VAL A 188 13.57 -11.47 1.90
N GLU A 189 14.42 -10.80 1.14
CA GLU A 189 15.47 -9.94 1.71
C GLU A 189 14.84 -8.70 2.39
N PRO A 190 15.03 -8.51 3.71
CA PRO A 190 14.59 -7.29 4.36
C PRO A 190 15.44 -6.11 3.89
N THR A 191 14.79 -4.99 3.55
CA THR A 191 15.47 -3.76 3.15
C THR A 191 15.31 -2.72 4.24
N ARG A 192 16.45 -2.20 4.73
CA ARG A 192 16.47 -1.09 5.70
C ARG A 192 15.92 0.17 5.05
N PHE A 193 15.50 1.11 5.89
CA PHE A 193 15.06 2.42 5.41
C PHE A 193 16.19 3.11 4.64
N ASP A 194 15.92 3.43 3.38
CA ASP A 194 16.78 4.22 2.51
C ASP A 194 16.40 5.71 2.61
N PRO A 195 17.28 6.58 3.14
CA PRO A 195 16.98 8.00 3.29
C PRO A 195 16.88 8.76 1.96
N GLU A 196 17.37 8.20 0.84
CA GLU A 196 17.27 8.86 -0.46
C GLU A 196 15.91 8.64 -1.10
N SER A 197 15.38 7.43 -1.04
CA SER A 197 14.09 7.06 -1.66
C SER A 197 12.91 7.02 -0.70
N GLY A 198 13.17 6.98 0.61
CA GLY A 198 12.17 6.73 1.64
C GLY A 198 11.69 5.28 1.70
N TYR A 199 12.29 4.39 0.92
CA TYR A 199 11.89 2.99 0.78
C TYR A 199 12.31 2.16 1.99
N VAL A 200 11.46 1.22 2.40
CA VAL A 200 11.78 0.21 3.41
C VAL A 200 10.96 -1.05 3.16
N ASN A 201 11.55 -2.21 3.48
CA ASN A 201 10.88 -3.50 3.40
C ASN A 201 11.14 -4.34 4.65
N ALA A 202 10.24 -4.25 5.62
CA ALA A 202 10.22 -5.08 6.82
C ALA A 202 9.51 -6.41 6.53
N ILE A 203 10.11 -7.52 6.92
CA ILE A 203 9.54 -8.84 6.67
C ILE A 203 8.97 -9.40 7.97
N GLY A 204 7.87 -10.13 7.88
CA GLY A 204 7.34 -10.80 9.04
C GLY A 204 6.06 -11.59 8.82
N ARG A 205 5.32 -11.74 9.91
CA ARG A 205 4.20 -12.67 10.00
C ARG A 205 2.88 -11.93 10.12
N LEU A 206 1.91 -12.41 9.37
CA LEU A 206 0.49 -12.20 9.60
C LEU A 206 -0.04 -13.40 10.39
N HIS A 207 -0.38 -13.16 11.64
CA HIS A 207 -1.16 -14.07 12.46
C HIS A 207 -2.64 -13.84 12.16
N ALA A 208 -3.34 -14.90 11.75
CA ALA A 208 -4.77 -14.88 11.47
C ALA A 208 -5.45 -15.97 12.30
N ALA A 209 -6.38 -15.57 13.15
CA ALA A 209 -7.05 -16.47 14.08
C ALA A 209 -8.58 -16.39 13.93
N THR A 210 -9.22 -17.55 14.04
CA THR A 210 -10.67 -17.72 14.12
C THR A 210 -11.01 -18.56 15.35
N ALA A 211 -12.29 -18.79 15.62
CA ALA A 211 -12.70 -19.67 16.73
C ALA A 211 -12.24 -21.14 16.60
N ILE A 212 -11.82 -21.58 15.39
CA ILE A 212 -11.54 -23.00 15.10
C ILE A 212 -10.16 -23.26 14.49
N ALA A 213 -9.47 -22.21 14.05
CA ALA A 213 -8.21 -22.34 13.33
C ALA A 213 -7.33 -21.11 13.51
N GLU A 214 -6.03 -21.34 13.49
CA GLU A 214 -4.97 -20.34 13.53
C GLU A 214 -4.01 -20.59 12.39
N ILE A 215 -3.58 -19.50 11.74
CA ILE A 215 -2.69 -19.53 10.58
C ILE A 215 -1.62 -18.47 10.77
N HIS A 216 -0.38 -18.84 10.44
CA HIS A 216 0.74 -17.92 10.32
C HIS A 216 1.10 -17.79 8.84
N ALA A 217 0.67 -16.69 8.23
CA ALA A 217 0.98 -16.34 6.87
C ALA A 217 2.14 -15.34 6.82
N PHE A 218 2.83 -15.29 5.70
CA PHE A 218 3.76 -14.21 5.39
C PHE A 218 2.99 -12.90 5.23
N SER A 219 3.51 -11.80 5.80
CA SER A 219 2.88 -10.48 5.68
C SER A 219 3.53 -9.67 4.55
N PRO A 220 2.78 -9.30 3.49
CA PRO A 220 3.28 -8.42 2.43
C PRO A 220 3.21 -6.93 2.81
N LEU A 221 2.66 -6.58 3.98
CA LEU A 221 2.38 -5.18 4.36
C LEU A 221 3.59 -4.40 4.90
N GLY A 222 4.77 -5.02 4.86
CA GLY A 222 5.99 -4.44 5.42
C GLY A 222 6.82 -3.70 4.39
N GLU A 223 6.35 -3.60 3.15
CA GLU A 223 6.95 -2.74 2.15
C GLU A 223 6.24 -1.39 2.09
N ALA A 224 7.01 -0.32 2.31
CA ALA A 224 6.51 1.03 2.42
C ALA A 224 7.48 2.05 1.84
N GLN A 225 6.95 3.17 1.37
CA GLN A 225 7.69 4.37 1.02
C GLN A 225 7.19 5.52 1.89
N PHE A 226 8.10 6.14 2.63
CA PHE A 226 7.81 7.31 3.45
C PHE A 226 8.46 8.57 2.88
N SER A 227 7.73 9.68 2.87
CA SER A 227 8.26 10.97 2.42
C SER A 227 7.70 12.12 3.26
N GLU A 228 8.33 13.28 3.17
CA GLU A 228 7.77 14.49 3.76
C GLU A 228 6.41 14.81 3.12
N LEU A 229 5.54 15.45 3.91
CA LEU A 229 4.26 15.93 3.39
C LEU A 229 4.51 17.21 2.58
N ASP A 230 4.10 17.20 1.30
CA ASP A 230 4.17 18.41 0.47
C ASP A 230 3.35 19.52 1.12
N ALA A 231 3.96 20.70 1.34
CA ALA A 231 3.27 21.84 1.94
C ALA A 231 2.02 22.28 1.12
N SER A 232 2.02 22.00 -0.18
CA SER A 232 0.90 22.24 -1.11
C SER A 232 -0.17 21.14 -1.11
N ALA A 233 0.10 19.96 -0.56
CA ALA A 233 -0.86 18.85 -0.51
C ALA A 233 -1.90 19.00 0.62
N THR A 234 -1.72 19.98 1.51
CA THR A 234 -2.63 20.28 2.62
C THR A 234 -4.07 20.58 2.15
N GLU A 235 -4.28 20.91 0.88
CA GLU A 235 -5.58 21.32 0.34
C GLU A 235 -6.39 20.19 -0.33
N ASN A 236 -5.80 19.02 -0.64
CA ASN A 236 -6.47 17.97 -1.44
C ASN A 236 -6.50 16.57 -0.81
N VAL A 237 -6.07 16.40 0.44
CA VAL A 237 -6.05 15.07 1.08
C VAL A 237 -7.35 14.84 1.88
N PHE A 238 -8.31 14.19 1.21
CA PHE A 238 -9.57 13.63 1.72
C PHE A 238 -10.73 14.60 2.05
N LEU A 239 -11.41 15.05 1.00
CA LEU A 239 -12.88 15.02 0.91
C LEU A 239 -13.26 14.15 -0.30
N SER A 240 -12.98 12.85 -0.23
CA SER A 240 -13.71 11.90 -1.07
C SER A 240 -15.02 11.60 -0.34
N THR A 241 -15.90 12.61 -0.29
CA THR A 241 -17.32 12.38 -0.07
C THR A 241 -17.79 11.59 -1.28
N SER A 242 -18.13 10.33 -1.02
CA SER A 242 -19.15 9.58 -1.76
C SER A 242 -20.12 10.54 -2.44
N GLY A 243 -20.20 10.46 -3.77
CA GLY A 243 -21.22 11.16 -4.55
C GLY A 243 -22.60 10.71 -4.10
N VAL A 244 -23.13 11.44 -3.13
CA VAL A 244 -24.56 11.72 -3.02
C VAL A 244 -24.73 13.01 -3.80
N ASP A 245 -25.60 13.00 -4.80
CA ASP A 245 -25.99 14.15 -5.60
C ASP A 245 -26.10 15.40 -4.73
N ALA A 246 -25.09 16.27 -4.81
CA ALA A 246 -25.20 17.63 -4.34
C ALA A 246 -26.13 18.33 -5.33
N MET A 247 -27.40 18.34 -4.96
CA MET A 247 -28.46 19.13 -5.56
C MET A 247 -27.93 20.56 -5.78
N VAL A 248 -27.69 20.88 -7.04
CA VAL A 248 -27.26 22.19 -7.49
C VAL A 248 -28.43 23.14 -7.29
N CYS A 249 -28.46 23.87 -6.16
CA CYS A 249 -29.27 25.07 -6.05
C CYS A 249 -28.50 26.21 -6.71
N SER A 250 -28.71 26.37 -8.02
CA SER A 250 -28.28 27.55 -8.75
C SER A 250 -28.98 28.78 -8.20
N THR A 251 -28.20 29.76 -7.76
CA THR A 251 -28.65 31.12 -7.45
C THR A 251 -29.08 31.81 -8.75
N SER A 252 -30.38 31.70 -9.09
CA SER A 252 -31.03 32.62 -10.02
C SER A 252 -32.44 32.95 -9.50
N SER A 253 -32.62 34.23 -9.18
CA SER A 253 -33.84 35.02 -9.02
C SER A 253 -35.19 34.31 -8.86
N ASP A 254 -35.89 34.76 -7.80
CA ASP A 254 -37.35 34.83 -7.60
C ASP A 254 -38.02 33.67 -6.84
N GLY A 255 -38.08 33.83 -5.51
CA GLY A 255 -39.06 33.17 -4.65
C GLY A 255 -38.57 32.87 -3.22
N PRO A 256 -39.26 33.28 -2.15
CA PRO A 256 -38.78 33.05 -0.78
C PRO A 256 -39.01 31.61 -0.34
N CYS A 257 -37.93 30.94 0.12
CA CYS A 257 -38.04 29.72 0.90
C CYS A 257 -38.62 30.06 2.27
N LEU A 258 -39.92 29.79 2.46
CA LEU A 258 -40.57 29.73 3.75
C LEU A 258 -39.87 28.65 4.60
N ALA A 259 -39.23 29.10 5.68
CA ALA A 259 -38.94 28.24 6.81
C ALA A 259 -40.26 28.06 7.58
N ASP A 260 -40.87 26.88 7.46
CA ASP A 260 -41.96 26.50 8.35
C ASP A 260 -41.38 25.64 9.49
N LEU A 261 -41.56 26.16 10.70
CA LEU A 261 -41.23 25.57 11.98
C LEU A 261 -42.47 24.86 12.50
N GLY A 262 -42.37 23.60 12.88
CA GLY A 262 -43.38 22.91 13.67
C GLY A 262 -43.12 21.40 13.60
N GLY A 263 -43.15 20.65 14.68
CA GLY A 263 -43.82 20.84 15.95
C GLY A 263 -44.20 19.45 16.44
N GLU A 264 -44.19 19.28 17.75
CA GLU A 264 -44.37 18.05 18.53
C GLU A 264 -45.50 17.12 18.06
N SER A 265 -45.25 15.81 18.17
CA SER A 265 -46.04 14.81 18.93
C SER A 265 -45.30 13.48 18.97
#